data_AF-A0AB37E7B4-F1
#
_entry.id   AF-A0AB37E7B4-F1
#
_cell.length_a   1.000
_cell.length_b   1.000
_cell.length_c   1.000
_cell.angle_alpha   90.00
_cell.angle_beta   90.00
_cell.angle_gamma   90.00
#
_symmetry.space_group_name_H-M   'P 1'
#
loop_
_entity.id
_entity.type
_entity.pdbx_description
1 polymer ?
#
loop_
_entity_poly.entity_id
_entity_poly.type
_entity_poly.pdbx_seq_one_letter_code
_entity_poly.pdbx_strand_id
1 'polypeptide(L)'
;MATANYWLSFMVATERSAAKGVESLRRQSIYAAVQVFDSGYWDETTSFILFEADDDIDVVGKAVVAGLDSDLDLLILRKVSSASARYWGKVTQPTSLGGYVANIARLR
;
A
#
# COMPACT_ATOMS: atom_id res chain seq x y z
N MET A 1 -9.21 -9.92 16.39
CA MET A 1 -9.55 -10.44 15.06
C MET A 1 -8.50 -11.49 14.71
N ALA A 2 -8.75 -12.39 13.75
CA ALA A 2 -7.71 -13.34 13.35
C ALA A 2 -6.66 -12.60 12.51
N THR A 3 -5.39 -12.79 12.85
CA THR A 3 -4.24 -12.27 12.11
C THR A 3 -4.30 -12.72 10.65
N ALA A 4 -4.05 -11.78 9.74
CA ALA A 4 -4.08 -12.04 8.31
C ALA A 4 -2.82 -11.56 7.62
N ASN A 5 -2.41 -12.32 6.60
CA ASN A 5 -1.32 -11.93 5.71
C ASN A 5 -1.79 -10.88 4.71
N TYR A 6 -1.00 -9.84 4.57
CA TYR A 6 -1.13 -8.79 3.58
C TYR A 6 0.10 -8.79 2.69
N TRP A 7 -0.11 -8.45 1.42
CA TRP A 7 0.97 -7.98 0.58
C TRP A 7 0.62 -6.62 0.04
N LEU A 8 1.63 -5.78 -0.11
CA LEU A 8 1.51 -4.50 -0.75
C LEU A 8 2.56 -4.37 -1.86
N SER A 9 2.18 -3.72 -2.95
CA SER A 9 3.08 -3.30 -4.02
C SER A 9 2.92 -1.81 -4.22
N PHE A 10 4.03 -1.13 -4.48
CA PHE A 10 4.03 0.33 -4.50
C PHE A 10 5.05 0.90 -5.48
N MET A 11 4.74 2.10 -5.96
CA MET A 11 5.62 2.96 -6.73
C MET A 11 5.58 4.34 -6.07
N VAL A 12 6.76 4.85 -5.73
CA VAL A 12 6.92 6.21 -5.22
C VAL A 12 7.70 6.98 -6.27
N ALA A 13 7.11 8.07 -6.76
CA ALA A 13 7.69 8.84 -7.84
C ALA A 13 8.91 9.65 -7.34
N THR A 14 9.92 9.86 -8.19
CA THR A 14 11.13 10.60 -7.80
C THR A 14 10.87 12.11 -7.67
N GLU A 15 9.78 12.58 -8.28
CA GLU A 15 9.29 13.94 -8.16
C GLU A 15 9.02 14.32 -6.71
N ARG A 16 9.37 15.56 -6.37
CA ARG A 16 9.09 16.11 -5.06
C ARG A 16 7.60 16.47 -4.97
N SER A 17 6.91 15.89 -4.00
CA SER A 17 5.58 16.34 -3.58
C SER A 17 5.71 17.67 -2.82
N ALA A 18 4.85 18.62 -3.14
CA ALA A 18 4.75 19.88 -2.40
C ALA A 18 4.30 19.65 -0.94
N ALA A 19 3.43 18.66 -0.70
CA ALA A 19 2.83 18.40 0.61
C ALA A 19 3.53 17.29 1.40
N LYS A 20 4.14 16.31 0.71
CA LYS A 20 4.68 15.07 1.31
C LYS A 20 6.20 14.95 1.19
N GLY A 21 6.86 15.91 0.53
CA GLY A 21 8.32 15.97 0.47
C GLY A 21 8.93 15.12 -0.63
N VAL A 22 10.16 14.68 -0.44
CA VAL A 22 10.93 13.89 -1.43
C VAL A 22 10.60 12.40 -1.37
N GLU A 23 10.92 11.69 -2.45
CA GLU A 23 10.69 10.25 -2.63
C GLU A 23 11.10 9.41 -1.41
N SER A 24 12.31 9.62 -0.88
CA SER A 24 12.83 8.81 0.23
C SER A 24 12.00 8.95 1.52
N LEU A 25 11.46 10.14 1.81
CA LEU A 25 10.59 10.36 2.98
C LEU A 25 9.24 9.65 2.80
N ARG A 26 8.66 9.73 1.60
CA ARG A 26 7.38 9.09 1.29
C ARG A 26 7.52 7.57 1.29
N ARG A 27 8.58 7.03 0.70
CA ARG A 27 8.92 5.60 0.76
C ARG A 27 9.12 5.14 2.21
N GLN A 28 9.90 5.89 3.00
CA GLN A 28 10.13 5.56 4.41
C GLN A 28 8.83 5.52 5.22
N SER A 29 7.85 6.35 4.88
CA SER A 29 6.54 6.34 5.54
C SER A 29 5.76 5.02 5.36
N ILE A 30 5.95 4.32 4.23
CA ILE A 30 5.35 2.99 4.01
C ILE A 30 5.94 1.99 5.00
N TYR A 31 7.27 1.92 5.08
CA TYR A 31 7.97 1.00 5.99
C TYR A 31 7.63 1.28 7.45
N ALA A 32 7.63 2.55 7.85
CA ALA A 32 7.26 2.95 9.20
C ALA A 32 5.81 2.55 9.54
N ALA A 33 4.87 2.66 8.58
CA ALA A 33 3.50 2.25 8.78
C ALA A 33 3.36 0.73 8.89
N VAL A 34 4.06 -0.04 8.06
CA VAL A 34 4.04 -1.52 8.12
C VAL A 34 4.62 -2.02 9.43
N GLN A 35 5.72 -1.42 9.91
CA GLN A 35 6.39 -1.80 11.15
C GLN A 35 5.50 -1.69 12.40
N VAL A 36 4.46 -0.86 12.36
CA VAL A 36 3.46 -0.77 13.44
C VAL A 36 2.60 -2.04 13.53
N PHE A 37 2.35 -2.71 12.41
CA PHE A 37 1.55 -3.92 12.35
C PHE A 37 2.40 -5.18 12.54
N ASP A 38 3.58 -5.21 11.92
CA ASP A 38 4.46 -6.37 11.93
C ASP A 38 5.90 -5.89 11.87
N SER A 39 6.68 -6.12 12.94
CA SER A 39 8.11 -5.78 12.97
C SER A 39 9.00 -6.78 12.23
N GLY A 40 8.46 -7.94 11.85
CA GLY A 40 9.13 -9.01 11.12
C GLY A 40 8.75 -9.08 9.64
N TYR A 41 8.16 -8.01 9.09
CA TYR A 41 7.74 -7.94 7.70
C TYR A 41 8.88 -8.26 6.72
N TRP A 42 8.54 -8.84 5.58
CA TRP A 42 9.48 -9.21 4.54
C TRP A 42 9.53 -8.15 3.45
N ASP A 43 10.69 -7.51 3.24
CA ASP A 43 10.90 -6.39 2.31
C ASP A 43 12.13 -6.53 1.42
N GLU A 44 12.62 -7.76 1.20
CA GLU A 44 13.81 -8.02 0.37
C GLU A 44 13.68 -7.46 -1.06
N THR A 45 12.46 -7.21 -1.53
CA THR A 45 12.16 -6.60 -2.83
C THR A 45 11.87 -5.11 -2.74
N THR A 46 12.39 -4.31 -3.69
CA THR A 46 12.40 -2.83 -3.65
C THR A 46 11.03 -2.15 -3.69
N SER A 47 9.95 -2.85 -4.06
CA SER A 47 8.61 -2.27 -4.28
C SER A 47 7.49 -3.24 -3.92
N PHE A 48 7.75 -4.11 -2.94
CA PHE A 48 6.81 -5.10 -2.46
C PHE A 48 7.13 -5.48 -1.01
N ILE A 49 6.10 -5.64 -0.19
CA ILE A 49 6.22 -6.03 1.22
C ILE A 49 5.14 -7.06 1.57
N LEU A 50 5.52 -8.09 2.32
CA LEU A 50 4.60 -9.04 2.98
C LEU A 50 4.62 -8.81 4.49
N PHE A 51 3.45 -8.77 5.11
CA PHE A 51 3.34 -8.50 6.54
C PHE A 51 2.03 -9.05 7.13
N GLU A 52 2.01 -9.23 8.44
CA GLU A 52 0.82 -9.64 9.19
C GLU A 52 0.10 -8.44 9.83
N ALA A 53 -1.23 -8.48 9.89
CA ALA A 53 -2.00 -7.51 10.67
C ALA A 53 -3.33 -8.11 11.14
N ASP A 54 -3.79 -7.67 12.31
CA ASP A 54 -5.11 -8.02 12.87
C ASP A 54 -6.23 -7.08 12.35
N ASP A 55 -5.85 -5.92 11.83
CA ASP A 55 -6.75 -4.88 11.36
C ASP A 55 -7.40 -5.22 10.00
N ASP A 56 -8.50 -4.52 9.70
CA ASP A 56 -9.16 -4.59 8.40
C ASP A 56 -8.33 -3.89 7.29
N ILE A 57 -8.50 -4.35 6.04
CA ILE A 57 -7.77 -3.83 4.88
C ILE A 57 -7.92 -2.31 4.69
N ASP A 58 -9.06 -1.71 5.06
CA ASP A 58 -9.25 -0.27 4.96
C ASP A 58 -8.49 0.50 6.06
N VAL A 59 -8.34 -0.08 7.26
CA VAL A 59 -7.55 0.50 8.35
C VAL A 59 -6.06 0.43 8.00
N VAL A 60 -5.59 -0.75 7.60
CA VAL A 60 -4.22 -0.97 7.14
C VAL A 60 -3.90 -0.07 5.96
N GLY A 61 -4.78 -0.03 4.96
CA GLY A 61 -4.63 0.78 3.76
C GLY A 61 -4.49 2.27 4.06
N LYS A 62 -5.29 2.82 4.98
CA LYS A 62 -5.19 4.23 5.38
C LYS A 62 -3.87 4.55 6.08
N ALA A 63 -3.37 3.63 6.91
CA ALA A 63 -2.10 3.83 7.59
C ALA A 63 -0.93 3.88 6.59
N VAL A 64 -0.85 2.91 5.67
CA VAL A 64 0.30 2.81 4.73
C VAL A 64 0.33 3.91 3.68
N VAL A 65 -0.80 4.56 3.36
CA VAL A 65 -0.86 5.65 2.37
C VAL A 65 -0.77 7.05 3.01
N ALA A 66 -0.73 7.15 4.35
CA ALA A 66 -0.82 8.43 5.06
C ALA A 66 0.31 9.41 4.69
N GLY A 67 1.51 8.90 4.40
CA GLY A 67 2.68 9.69 4.01
C GLY A 67 2.86 9.88 2.50
N LEU A 68 1.98 9.33 1.67
CA LEU A 68 2.12 9.36 0.21
C LEU A 68 1.39 10.55 -0.42
N ASP A 69 1.79 10.94 -1.63
CA ASP A 69 1.08 11.91 -2.49
C ASP A 69 0.25 11.23 -3.58
N SER A 70 -1.07 11.43 -3.61
CA SER A 70 -1.99 10.67 -4.47
C SER A 70 -1.86 10.98 -5.96
N ASP A 71 -1.23 12.10 -6.31
CA ASP A 71 -1.01 12.48 -7.70
C ASP A 71 0.30 11.91 -8.26
N LEU A 72 1.22 11.50 -7.38
CA LEU A 72 2.56 11.02 -7.74
C LEU A 72 2.72 9.52 -7.48
N ASP A 73 2.29 9.06 -6.31
CA ASP A 73 2.59 7.73 -5.81
C ASP A 73 1.41 6.79 -6.06
N LEU A 74 1.71 5.48 -6.13
CA LEU A 74 0.75 4.42 -6.35
C LEU A 74 0.97 3.29 -5.35
N LEU A 75 -0.12 2.77 -4.78
CA LEU A 75 -0.06 1.61 -3.90
C LEU A 75 -1.22 0.67 -4.20
N ILE A 76 -0.94 -0.63 -4.19
CA ILE A 76 -1.94 -1.71 -4.19
C ILE A 76 -1.70 -2.55 -2.94
N LEU A 77 -2.75 -2.76 -2.15
CA LEU A 77 -2.77 -3.58 -0.95
C LEU A 77 -3.75 -4.73 -1.15
N ARG A 78 -3.36 -5.96 -0.81
CA ARG A 78 -4.29 -7.10 -0.83
C ARG A 78 -4.13 -7.96 0.41
N LYS A 79 -5.29 -8.33 0.97
CA LYS A 79 -5.41 -9.30 2.04
C LYS A 79 -5.39 -10.71 1.44
N VAL A 80 -4.33 -11.47 1.69
CA VAL A 80 -4.03 -12.74 1.00
C VAL A 80 -5.12 -13.79 1.21
N SER A 81 -5.71 -13.84 2.40
CA SER A 81 -6.81 -14.76 2.75
C SER A 81 -8.14 -14.42 2.08
N SER A 82 -8.19 -13.34 1.28
CA SER A 82 -9.40 -12.89 0.59
C SER A 82 -9.13 -12.52 -0.88
N ALA A 83 -10.20 -12.40 -1.65
CA ALA A 83 -10.16 -11.83 -3.00
C ALA A 83 -10.22 -10.28 -3.00
N SER A 84 -10.05 -9.65 -1.83
CA SER A 84 -10.19 -8.20 -1.64
C SER A 84 -8.84 -7.47 -1.77
N ALA A 85 -8.86 -6.39 -2.53
CA ALA A 85 -7.75 -5.45 -2.65
C ALA A 85 -8.20 -4.01 -2.49
N ARG A 86 -7.22 -3.16 -2.19
CA ARG A 86 -7.34 -1.71 -2.25
C ARG A 86 -6.24 -1.15 -3.12
N TYR A 87 -6.54 -0.05 -3.79
CA TYR A 87 -5.52 0.77 -4.44
C TYR A 87 -5.66 2.22 -4.03
N TRP A 88 -4.55 2.93 -4.12
CA TRP A 88 -4.48 4.35 -3.84
C TRP A 88 -3.53 5.02 -4.82
N GLY A 89 -3.78 6.30 -5.12
CA GLY A 89 -3.02 7.06 -6.10
C GLY A 89 -3.70 7.17 -7.47
N LYS A 90 -3.03 7.86 -8.40
CA LYS A 90 -3.53 8.09 -9.76
C LYS A 90 -3.25 6.89 -10.65
N VAL A 91 -4.28 6.07 -10.88
CA VAL A 91 -4.23 4.94 -11.80
C VAL A 91 -4.66 5.39 -13.20
N THR A 92 -3.75 5.28 -14.17
CA THR A 92 -4.00 5.68 -15.57
C THR A 92 -4.83 4.67 -16.35
N GLN A 93 -4.82 3.39 -15.95
CA GLN A 93 -5.57 2.30 -16.58
C GLN A 93 -6.33 1.47 -15.52
N PRO A 94 -7.42 2.01 -14.94
CA PRO A 94 -8.13 1.35 -13.85
C PRO A 94 -8.77 0.01 -14.25
N THR A 95 -9.05 -0.20 -15.53
CA THR A 95 -9.57 -1.47 -16.06
C THR A 95 -8.59 -2.64 -15.88
N SER A 96 -7.29 -2.37 -15.91
CA SER A 96 -6.25 -3.40 -15.73
C SER A 96 -6.19 -3.93 -14.30
N LEU A 97 -6.68 -3.16 -13.32
CA LEU A 97 -6.73 -3.58 -11.92
C LEU A 97 -7.70 -4.74 -11.70
N GLY A 98 -8.82 -4.77 -12.43
CA GLY A 98 -9.81 -5.85 -12.32
C GLY A 98 -9.28 -7.21 -12.80
N GLY A 99 -8.31 -7.22 -13.71
CA GLY A 99 -7.58 -8.43 -14.11
C GLY A 99 -6.53 -8.87 -13.10
N TYR A 100 -6.11 -7.96 -12.21
CA TYR A 100 -5.10 -8.22 -11.18
C TYR A 100 -5.74 -8.81 -9.91
N VAL A 101 -6.86 -8.24 -9.45
CA VAL A 101 -7.62 -8.75 -8.29
C VAL A 101 -9.12 -8.54 -8.51
N ALA A 102 -9.92 -9.59 -8.28
CA ALA A 102 -11.36 -9.58 -8.55
C ALA A 102 -12.14 -8.48 -7.81
N ASN A 103 -11.85 -8.25 -6.52
CA ASN A 103 -12.54 -7.24 -5.71
C ASN A 103 -11.59 -6.12 -5.30
N ILE A 104 -11.14 -5.33 -6.27
CA ILE A 104 -10.29 -4.16 -6.05
C ILE A 104 -11.13 -2.87 -5.97
N ALA A 105 -10.90 -2.09 -4.91
CA ALA A 105 -11.58 -0.81 -4.70
C ALA A 105 -10.58 0.30 -4.39
N ARG A 106 -10.94 1.55 -4.68
CA ARG A 106 -10.10 2.70 -4.29
C ARG A 106 -10.20 2.93 -2.78
N LEU A 107 -9.06 3.10 -2.12
CA LEU A 107 -8.98 3.59 -0.74
C LEU A 107 -9.56 5.01 -0.67
N ARG A 108 -10.47 5.21 0.30
CA ARG A 108 -11.13 6.49 0.58
C ARG A 108 -10.54 7.16 1.80
#